data_AF-A0A1I2NFZ8-F1
#
_entry.id   AF-A0A1I2NFZ8-F1
#
_cell.length_a   1.000
_cell.length_b   1.000
_cell.length_c   1.000
_cell.angle_alpha   90.00
_cell.angle_beta   90.00
_cell.angle_gamma   90.00
#
_symmetry.space_group_name_H-M   'P 1'
#
loop_
_entity.id
_entity.type
_entity.pdbx_description
1 polymer ?
#
loop_
_entity_poly.entity_id
_entity_poly.type
_entity_poly.pdbx_seq_one_letter_code
_entity_poly.pdbx_strand_id
1 'polypeptide(L)' 'MPELKLGRLPDRTPIKLAITVTPDLHHMLQQYAALYAEAYGREESVTELVPAMLAAFLESDRSFVRSRSTGK' A
#
# COMPACT_ATOMS: atom_id res chain seq x y z
N MET A 1 0.84 -39.38 -9.02
CA MET A 1 1.79 -38.27 -9.26
C MET A 1 1.87 -37.47 -7.98
N PRO A 2 3.05 -37.13 -7.45
CA PRO A 2 3.13 -36.51 -6.13
C PRO A 2 2.49 -35.12 -6.19
N GLU A 3 1.44 -34.93 -5.40
CA GLU A 3 0.77 -33.66 -5.17
C GLU A 3 1.77 -32.75 -4.46
N LEU A 4 2.24 -31.70 -5.15
CA LEU A 4 3.14 -30.72 -4.54
C LEU A 4 2.42 -30.10 -3.33
N LYS A 5 3.01 -30.23 -2.14
CA LYS A 5 2.49 -29.62 -0.90
C LYS A 5 2.40 -28.09 -1.00
N LEU A 6 3.18 -27.50 -1.90
CA LEU A 6 3.10 -26.09 -2.22
C LEU A 6 2.11 -25.90 -3.37
N GLY A 7 0.91 -25.43 -3.01
CA GLY A 7 -0.07 -24.96 -3.98
C GLY A 7 0.49 -23.81 -4.82
N ARG A 8 -0.18 -23.52 -5.94
CA ARG A 8 0.21 -22.41 -6.83
C ARG A 8 0.31 -21.11 -6.03
N LEU A 9 1.45 -20.43 -6.14
CA LEU A 9 1.64 -19.14 -5.49
C LEU A 9 0.64 -18.13 -6.07
N PRO A 10 0.14 -17.18 -5.25
CA PRO A 10 -0.72 -16.11 -5.75
C PRO A 10 0.02 -15.32 -6.83
N ASP A 11 -0.74 -14.73 -7.75
CA ASP A 11 -0.18 -13.79 -8.71
C ASP A 11 0.42 -12.60 -7.94
N ARG A 12 1.69 -12.33 -8.19
CA ARG A 12 2.47 -11.26 -7.55
C ARG A 12 2.91 -10.22 -8.57
N THR A 13 2.34 -10.25 -9.78
CA THR A 13 2.65 -9.30 -10.83
C THR A 13 2.21 -7.91 -10.38
N PRO A 14 3.13 -6.94 -10.21
CA PRO A 14 2.78 -5.61 -9.77
C PRO A 14 1.96 -4.91 -10.86
N ILE A 15 0.88 -4.25 -10.46
CA ILE A 15 0.05 -3.44 -11.35
C ILE A 15 0.48 -1.99 -11.24
N LYS A 16 0.90 -1.38 -12.36
CA LYS A 16 1.23 0.05 -12.40
C LYS A 16 -0.07 0.86 -12.48
N LEU A 17 -0.31 1.69 -11.47
CA LEU A 17 -1.42 2.63 -11.44
C LEU A 17 -0.90 4.06 -11.65
N ALA A 18 -1.37 4.75 -12.68
CA ALA A 18 -1.13 6.18 -12.87
C ALA A 18 -2.26 6.97 -12.19
N ILE A 19 -1.91 7.86 -11.26
CA ILE A 19 -2.87 8.69 -10.52
C ILE A 19 -2.52 10.17 -10.69
N THR A 20 -3.56 11.01 -10.69
CA THR A 20 -3.41 12.46 -10.56
C THR A 20 -3.85 12.84 -9.15
N VAL A 21 -3.02 13.61 -8.45
CA VAL A 21 -3.30 14.12 -7.10
C VAL A 21 -3.45 15.64 -7.14
N THR A 22 -4.20 16.20 -6.20
CA THR A 22 -4.30 17.65 -6.05
C THR A 22 -2.96 18.22 -5.53
N PRO A 23 -2.65 19.50 -5.77
CA PRO A 23 -1.46 20.15 -5.23
C PRO A 23 -1.35 20.03 -3.70
N ASP A 24 -2.48 20.19 -2.99
CA ASP A 24 -2.53 20.09 -1.53
C ASP A 24 -2.15 18.68 -1.05
N LEU A 25 -2.68 17.64 -1.70
CA LEU A 25 -2.34 16.26 -1.34
C LEU A 25 -0.86 15.97 -1.65
N HIS A 26 -0.35 16.47 -2.77
CA HIS A 26 1.07 16.34 -3.10
C HIS A 26 1.95 16.98 -2.01
N HIS A 27 1.61 18.17 -1.53
CA HIS A 27 2.34 18.84 -0.45
C HIS A 27 2.30 18.03 0.85
N MET A 28 1.13 17.52 1.24
CA MET A 28 1.01 16.66 2.42
C MET A 28 1.84 15.39 2.33
N LEU A 29 1.90 14.77 1.14
CA LEU A 29 2.73 13.58 0.90
C LEU A 29 4.23 13.89 1.03
N GLN A 30 4.67 15.03 0.52
CA GLN A 30 6.07 15.49 0.68
C GLN A 30 6.42 15.74 2.14
N GLN A 31 5.54 16.40 2.89
CA GLN A 31 5.74 16.63 4.33
C GLN A 31 5.81 15.31 5.10
N TYR A 32 4.95 14.34 4.77
CA TYR A 32 5.00 13.02 5.38
C TYR A 32 6.32 12.30 5.08
N ALA A 33 6.81 12.36 3.84
CA ALA A 33 8.09 11.74 3.47
C ALA A 33 9.27 12.33 4.25
N ALA A 34 9.27 13.66 4.47
CA ALA A 34 10.28 14.31 5.31
C ALA A 34 10.21 13.82 6.77
N LEU A 35 9.01 13.77 7.36
CA LEU A 35 8.82 13.25 8.72
C LEU A 35 9.21 11.77 8.85
N TYR A 36 8.93 10.96 7.83
CA TYR A 36 9.35 9.56 7.78
C TYR A 36 10.88 9.45 7.80
N ALA A 37 11.57 10.28 7.00
CA ALA A 37 13.02 10.31 6.99
C ALA A 37 13.62 10.76 8.32
N GLU A 38 13.03 11.75 8.98
CA GLU A 38 13.43 12.19 10.33
C GLU A 38 13.24 11.07 11.37
N ALA A 39 12.11 10.36 11.30
CA ALA A 39 11.76 9.32 12.28
C ALA A 39 12.61 8.04 12.12
N TYR A 40 12.95 7.66 10.89
CA TYR A 40 13.60 6.39 10.59
C TYR A 40 15.04 6.53 10.04
N GLY A 41 15.55 7.75 9.90
CA GLY A 41 16.88 8.04 9.37
C GLY A 41 17.08 7.65 7.91
N ARG A 42 15.98 7.45 7.16
CA ARG A 42 16.01 6.97 5.78
C ARG A 42 15.02 7.74 4.92
N GLU A 43 15.57 8.41 3.91
CA GLU A 43 14.77 9.04 2.87
C GLU A 43 14.14 7.98 1.97
N GLU A 44 12.83 8.08 1.80
CA GLU A 44 12.06 7.29 0.85
C GLU A 44 11.20 8.26 0.03
N SER A 45 11.11 8.00 -1.27
CA SER A 45 10.32 8.85 -2.15
C SER A 45 8.83 8.66 -1.88
N VAL A 46 8.02 9.69 -2.17
CA VAL A 46 6.55 9.59 -2.05
C VAL A 46 6.01 8.40 -2.83
N THR A 47 6.55 8.08 -4.00
CA THR A 47 6.07 6.95 -4.82
C THR A 47 6.34 5.59 -4.19
N GLU A 48 7.39 5.46 -3.37
CA GLU A 48 7.68 4.23 -2.62
C GLU A 48 6.82 4.12 -1.35
N LEU A 49 6.49 5.27 -0.73
CA LEU A 49 5.66 5.30 0.47
C LEU A 49 4.16 5.10 0.17
N VAL A 50 3.66 5.62 -0.95
CA VAL A 50 2.22 5.58 -1.31
C VAL A 50 1.62 4.16 -1.28
N PRO A 51 2.25 3.11 -1.83
CA PRO A 51 1.72 1.75 -1.73
C PRO A 51 1.51 1.28 -0.28
N ALA A 52 2.48 1.56 0.60
CA ALA A 52 2.39 1.20 2.02
C ALA A 52 1.31 2.02 2.75
N MET A 53 1.21 3.32 2.46
CA MET A 53 0.17 4.19 3.00
C MET A 53 -1.24 3.72 2.61
N LEU A 54 -1.44 3.37 1.33
CA LEU A 54 -2.73 2.89 0.83
C LEU A 54 -3.11 1.54 1.44
N ALA A 55 -2.14 0.63 1.58
CA ALA A 55 -2.37 -0.65 2.26
C ALA A 55 -2.80 -0.44 3.72
N ALA A 56 -2.05 0.38 4.47
CA ALA A 56 -2.38 0.70 5.86
C ALA A 56 -3.75 1.39 5.99
N PHE A 57 -4.09 2.29 5.07
CA PHE A 57 -5.40 2.94 5.03
C PHE A 57 -6.54 1.90 4.87
N LEU A 58 -6.43 1.03 3.86
CA LEU A 58 -7.43 -0.01 3.59
C LEU A 58 -7.55 -1.02 4.74
N GLU A 59 -6.45 -1.38 5.38
CA GLU A 59 -6.44 -2.26 6.55
C GLU A 59 -7.07 -1.61 7.78
N SER A 60 -6.94 -0.28 7.91
CA SER A 60 -7.52 0.48 9.02
C SER A 60 -9.02 0.73 8.89
N ASP A 61 -9.57 0.69 7.67
CA ASP A 61 -11.00 0.89 7.40
C ASP A 61 -11.80 -0.37 7.80
N ARG A 62 -12.38 -0.32 9.01
CA ARG A 62 -13.19 -1.41 9.57
C ARG A 62 -14.40 -1.76 8.70
N SER A 63 -15.03 -0.78 8.07
CA SER A 63 -16.22 -1.00 7.22
C SER A 63 -15.82 -1.73 5.93
N PHE A 64 -14.70 -1.33 5.35
CA PHE A 64 -14.10 -2.04 4.21
C PHE A 64 -13.70 -3.47 4.59
N VAL A 65 -12.96 -3.65 5.69
CA VAL A 65 -12.49 -4.97 6.14
C VAL A 65 -13.67 -5.92 6.42
N ARG A 66 -14.73 -5.44 7.07
CA ARG A 66 -15.94 -6.23 7.31
C ARG A 66 -16.59 -6.68 6.00
N SER A 67 -16.80 -5.74 5.07
CA SER A 67 -17.39 -6.03 3.76
C SER A 67 -16.58 -7.04 2.96
N ARG A 68 -15.24 -7.00 3.05
CA ARG A 68 -14.35 -7.97 2.41
C ARG A 68 -14.47 -9.37 3.04
N SER A 69 -14.65 -9.46 4.35
CA SER A 69 -14.77 -10.74 5.06
C SER A 69 -16.11 -11.46 4.83
N THR A 70 -17.17 -10.69 4.57
CA THR A 70 -18.52 -11.22 4.27
C THR A 70 -18.71 -11.66 2.83
N GLY A 71 -17.70 -11.48 1.95
CA GLY A 71 -17.73 -11.89 0.55
C GLY A 71 -17.12 -13.28 0.27
N LYS A 72 -16.96 -14.13 1.31
CA LYS A 72 -16.54 -15.53 1.16
C LYS A 72 -17.74 -16.47 1.21
#